data_AF-A0A9D5VQJ2-F1
#
_entry.id   AF-A0A9D5VQJ2-F1
#
_cell.length_a   1.000
_cell.length_b   1.000
_cell.length_c   1.000
_cell.angle_alpha   90.00
_cell.angle_beta   90.00
_cell.angle_gamma   90.00
#
_symmetry.space_group_name_H-M   'P 1'
#
loop_
_entity.id
_entity.type
_entity.pdbx_description
1 polymer ?
#
loop_
_entity_poly.entity_id
_entity_poly.type
_entity_poly.pdbx_seq_one_letter_code
_entity_poly.pdbx_strand_id
1 'polypeptide(L)' 'MHWKLDIGFREDECRKRKGNSPENFSILRHMALNLLNQEKTLKHGVKTKRLRAGWDNAYLVKVIMGVKI' A
#
# COMPACT_ATOMS: atom_id res chain seq x y z
N MET A 1 -13.56 -6.20 1.32
CA MET A 1 -12.29 -5.51 1.00
C MET A 1 -11.22 -6.41 0.37
N HIS A 2 -11.51 -7.68 0.03
CA HIS A 2 -10.53 -8.67 -0.43
C HIS A 2 -9.80 -8.29 -1.74
N TRP A 3 -10.53 -7.98 -2.81
CA TRP A 3 -9.96 -7.75 -4.16
C TRP A 3 -8.90 -6.64 -4.29
N LYS A 4 -8.94 -5.60 -3.44
CA LYS A 4 -7.97 -4.49 -3.51
C LYS A 4 -6.60 -4.88 -2.93
N LEU A 5 -6.59 -5.76 -1.93
CA LEU A 5 -5.36 -6.28 -1.32
C LEU A 5 -4.71 -7.33 -2.24
N ASP A 6 -5.52 -8.20 -2.84
CA ASP A 6 -5.05 -9.24 -3.75
C ASP A 6 -4.35 -8.63 -4.98
N ILE A 7 -4.97 -7.64 -5.64
CA ILE A 7 -4.44 -7.06 -6.89
C ILE A 7 -3.42 -5.94 -6.64
N GLY A 8 -3.62 -5.15 -5.58
CA GLY A 8 -2.75 -4.02 -5.24
C GLY A 8 -1.43 -4.44 -4.60
N PHE A 9 -1.48 -5.44 -3.72
CA PHE A 9 -0.36 -5.90 -2.90
C PHE A 9 0.08 -7.35 -3.17
N ARG A 10 -0.58 -8.06 -4.11
CA ARG A 10 -0.26 -9.46 -4.47
C ARG A 10 -0.30 -10.35 -3.22
N GLU A 11 -1.35 -10.17 -2.41
CA GLU A 11 -1.49 -10.82 -1.11
C GLU A 11 -1.49 -12.35 -1.23
N ASP A 12 -2.22 -12.91 -2.19
CA ASP A 12 -2.29 -14.35 -2.49
C ASP A 12 -0.91 -14.97 -2.83
N GLU A 13 -0.01 -14.19 -3.43
CA GLU A 13 1.31 -14.67 -3.81
C GLU A 13 2.31 -14.63 -2.65
N CYS A 14 1.94 -14.01 -1.53
CA CYS A 14 2.82 -13.81 -0.39
C CYS A 14 2.79 -15.03 0.55
N ARG A 15 3.72 -15.98 0.38
CA ARG A 15 3.86 -17.21 1.20
C ARG A 15 4.42 -16.98 2.61
N LYS A 16 4.09 -15.87 3.27
CA LYS A 16 4.56 -15.56 4.63
C LYS A 16 3.70 -16.27 5.67
N ARG A 17 3.96 -17.57 5.90
CA ARG A 17 3.15 -18.45 6.77
C ARG A 17 3.77 -18.75 8.15
N LYS A 18 4.87 -18.09 8.51
CA LYS A 18 5.61 -18.39 9.75
C LYS A 18 5.27 -17.39 10.87
N GLY A 19 4.85 -17.92 12.02
CA GLY A 19 4.54 -17.13 13.22
C GLY A 19 3.47 -16.07 12.97
N ASN A 20 3.64 -14.89 13.57
CA ASN A 20 2.72 -13.74 13.44
C ASN A 20 2.89 -12.95 12.13
N SER A 21 3.69 -13.44 11.18
CA SER A 21 3.95 -12.75 9.91
C SER A 21 2.67 -12.45 9.10
N PRO A 22 1.66 -13.35 8.99
CA PRO A 22 0.43 -13.06 8.24
C PRO A 22 -0.33 -11.86 8.81
N GLU A 23 -0.51 -11.84 10.14
CA GLU A 23 -1.25 -10.81 10.88
C GLU A 23 -0.56 -9.45 10.76
N ASN A 24 0.75 -9.42 11.07
CA ASN A 24 1.55 -8.19 10.99
C ASN A 24 1.53 -7.59 9.58
N PHE A 25 1.58 -8.45 8.56
CA PHE A 25 1.56 -7.99 7.17
C PHE A 25 0.17 -7.53 6.71
N SER A 26 -0.90 -8.15 7.21
CA SER A 26 -2.27 -7.68 7.01
C SER A 26 -2.44 -6.25 7.52
N ILE A 27 -2.01 -5.99 8.77
CA ILE A 27 -2.06 -4.66 9.38
C ILE A 27 -1.26 -3.63 8.56
N LEU A 28 -0.03 -3.98 8.16
CA LEU A 28 0.81 -3.11 7.32
C LEU A 28 0.17 -2.79 5.97
N ARG A 29 -0.42 -3.78 5.30
CA ARG A 29 -1.10 -3.57 4.01
C ARG A 29 -2.34 -2.70 4.18
N HIS A 30 -3.10 -2.88 5.26
CA HIS A 30 -4.24 -2.01 5.56
C HIS A 30 -3.83 -0.56 5.77
N MET A 31 -2.77 -0.30 6.54
CA MET A 31 -2.24 1.05 6.72
C MET A 31 -1.78 1.67 5.40
N ALA A 32 -1.00 0.93 4.60
CA ALA A 32 -0.53 1.40 3.31
C ALA A 32 -1.68 1.67 2.32
N LEU A 33 -2.70 0.82 2.30
CA LEU A 33 -3.88 0.99 1.46
C LEU A 33 -4.65 2.27 1.85
N ASN A 34 -4.78 2.55 3.15
CA ASN A 34 -5.45 3.76 3.62
C ASN A 34 -4.70 5.02 3.18
N LEU A 35 -3.38 5.07 3.33
CA LEU A 35 -2.55 6.19 2.88
C LEU A 35 -2.64 6.40 1.36
N LEU A 36 -2.56 5.33 0.57
CA LEU A 36 -2.66 5.40 -0.89
C LEU A 36 -4.06 5.81 -1.39
N ASN A 37 -5.11 5.53 -0.60
CA ASN A 37 -6.48 5.99 -0.89
C ASN A 37 -6.68 7.47 -0.53
N GLN A 38 -5.97 7.98 0.48
CA GLN A 38 -5.99 9.40 0.87
C GLN A 38 -5.20 10.28 -0.09
N GLU A 39 -4.14 9.76 -0.70
CA GLU A 39 -3.38 10.48 -1.73
C GLU A 39 -4.28 10.73 -2.96
N LYS A 40 -4.63 11.99 -3.26
CA LYS A 40 -5.54 12.34 -4.38
C LYS A 40 -4.85 12.97 -5.58
N THR A 41 -3.55 13.28 -5.50
CA THR A 41 -2.85 14.01 -6.56
C THR A 41 -2.57 13.12 -7.77
N LEU A 42 -2.35 11.81 -7.56
CA LEU A 42 -2.28 10.85 -8.65
C LEU A 42 -3.63 10.16 -8.88
N LYS A 43 -4.29 10.43 -10.01
CA LYS A 43 -5.55 9.79 -10.43
C LYS A 43 -5.32 8.40 -11.04
N HIS A 44 -4.67 7.50 -10.30
CA HIS A 44 -4.40 6.12 -10.74
C HIS A 44 -4.81 5.10 -9.66
N GLY A 45 -4.85 3.82 -10.04
CA GLY A 45 -5.11 2.72 -9.12
C GLY A 45 -4.01 2.54 -8.06
N VAL A 46 -4.35 1.84 -6.97
CA VAL A 46 -3.46 1.59 -5.81
C VAL A 46 -2.13 0.96 -6.23
N LYS A 47 -2.15 0.02 -7.19
CA LYS A 47 -0.94 -0.63 -7.73
C LYS A 47 0.04 0.40 -8.31
N THR A 48 -0.42 1.29 -9.17
CA THR A 48 0.41 2.33 -9.80
C THR A 48 0.95 3.31 -8.77
N LYS A 49 0.11 3.75 -7.82
CA LYS A 49 0.56 4.62 -6.72
C LYS A 49 1.63 3.94 -5.87
N ARG A 50 1.45 2.67 -5.53
CA ARG A 50 2.44 1.88 -4.77
C ARG A 50 3.77 1.75 -5.53
N LEU A 51 3.72 1.48 -6.83
CA LEU A 51 4.93 1.40 -7.67
C LEU A 51 5.64 2.75 -7.74
N ARG A 52 4.90 3.85 -7.93
CA ARG A 52 5.48 5.20 -7.92
C ARG A 52 6.14 5.51 -6.58
N ALA A 53 5.51 5.16 -5.47
CA ALA A 53 6.12 5.31 -4.14
C ALA A 53 7.38 4.44 -3.96
N GLY A 54 7.55 3.37 -4.76
CA GLY A 54 8.78 2.58 -4.78
C GLY A 54 9.90 3.15 -5.68
N TRP A 55 9.58 4.08 -6.59
CA TRP A 55 10.53 4.65 -7.55
C TRP A 55 10.84 6.13 -7.30
N ASP A 56 9.94 6.86 -6.67
CA ASP A 56 10.03 8.29 -6.41
C ASP A 56 9.92 8.54 -4.89
N ASN A 57 11.07 8.83 -4.28
CA ASN A 57 11.17 9.09 -2.85
C ASN A 57 10.37 10.34 -2.42
N ALA A 58 10.23 11.35 -3.27
CA ALA A 58 9.43 12.53 -2.94
C ALA A 58 7.93 12.17 -2.88
N TYR A 59 7.48 11.34 -3.82
CA TYR A 59 6.12 10.81 -3.80
C TYR A 59 5.89 9.83 -2.63
N LEU A 60 6.89 9.03 -2.27
CA LEU A 60 6.84 8.18 -1.07
C LEU A 60 6.63 9.00 0.20
N VAL A 61 7.45 10.03 0.41
CA VAL A 61 7.36 10.92 1.56
C VAL A 61 5.98 11.59 1.61
N LYS A 62 5.47 12.06 0.46
CA LYS A 62 4.13 12.63 0.36
C LYS A 62 3.02 11.66 0.81
N VAL A 63 3.11 10.39 0.41
CA VAL A 63 2.15 9.35 0.78
C VAL A 63 2.25 9.03 2.28
N ILE A 64 3.46 8.89 2.82
CA ILE A 64 3.69 8.55 4.24
C ILE A 64 3.29 9.69 5.18
N MET A 65 3.54 10.94 4.79
CA MET A 65 3.17 12.13 5.57
C MET A 65 1.65 12.40 5.58
N GLY A 66 0.83 11.48 5.07
CA GLY A 66 -0.63 11.47 5.28
C GLY A 66 -1.40 12.60 4.59
N VAL A 67 -0.75 13.35 3.71
CA VAL A 67 -1.28 14.53 2.99
C VAL A 67 -2.14 15.45 3.87
N LYS A 68 -1.46 16.37 4.57
CA LYS A 68 -1.72 17.81 4.45
C LYS A 68 -0.39 18.59 4.54
N ILE A 69 0.02 19.17 3.41
CA ILE A 69 0.37 20.59 3.26
C ILE A 69 -0.32 21.05 1.99
#